data_AF-A0AA47N921-F1
#
_entry.id   AF-A0AA47N921-F1
#
_cell.length_a   1.000
_cell.length_b   1.000
_cell.length_c   1.000
_cell.angle_alpha   90.00
_cell.angle_beta   90.00
_cell.angle_gamma   90.00
#
_symmetry.space_group_name_H-M   'P 1'
#
loop_
_entity.id
_entity.type
_entity.pdbx_description
1 polymer ?
#
loop_
_entity_poly.entity_id
_entity_poly.type
_entity_poly.pdbx_seq_one_letter_code
_entity_poly.pdbx_strand_id
1 'polypeptide(L)'
;MVISTQKSRFLSSGKILQRFSFTHLNLQLQGKDKTICDMISAVKAFKAKLQFYLQQVKNKRLQHFPSVGKMLESHAGAVHVLDVHNYCCDLLSKLGQEFEDRFNDFDKLEPCVEFIANPLMEIDMGEIPEQKAELFSVNPVEMEVKNIQNHVQLKSEHSQHFWRLVDPEH
;
A
#
# COMPACT_ATOMS: atom_id res chain seq x y z
N MET A 1 -35.00 2.45 -21.64
CA MET A 1 -34.11 1.36 -22.11
C MET A 1 -32.67 1.82 -22.36
N VAL A 2 -32.45 2.95 -23.04
CA VAL A 2 -31.11 3.52 -23.36
C VAL A 2 -30.25 3.85 -22.12
N ILE A 3 -30.88 4.31 -21.03
CA ILE A 3 -30.19 4.68 -19.77
C ILE A 3 -29.63 3.45 -19.06
N SER A 4 -30.34 2.32 -19.09
CA SER A 4 -29.87 1.06 -18.50
C SER A 4 -28.69 0.45 -19.27
N THR A 5 -28.67 0.63 -20.60
CA THR A 5 -27.58 0.19 -21.46
C THR A 5 -26.31 1.02 -21.28
N GLN A 6 -26.43 2.34 -21.08
CA GLN A 6 -25.32 3.24 -20.74
C GLN A 6 -24.71 2.91 -19.36
N LYS A 7 -25.57 2.67 -18.35
CA LYS A 7 -25.13 2.27 -16.99
C LYS A 7 -24.42 0.91 -16.96
N SER A 8 -24.86 -0.05 -17.78
CA SER A 8 -24.19 -1.35 -17.94
C SER A 8 -22.82 -1.22 -18.63
N ARG A 9 -22.70 -0.36 -19.65
CA ARG A 9 -21.39 0.02 -20.25
C ARG A 9 -20.48 0.71 -19.24
N PHE A 10 -21.03 1.52 -18.35
CA PHE A 10 -20.28 2.19 -17.29
C PHE A 10 -19.79 1.24 -16.19
N LEU A 11 -20.54 0.19 -15.85
CA LEU A 11 -20.06 -0.88 -14.97
C LEU A 11 -18.96 -1.71 -15.64
N SER A 12 -18.99 -1.86 -16.96
CA SER A 12 -17.86 -2.42 -17.71
C SER A 12 -16.61 -1.52 -17.67
N SER A 13 -16.75 -0.24 -17.28
CA SER A 13 -15.65 0.71 -17.04
C SER A 13 -14.87 0.46 -15.74
N GLY A 14 -15.28 -0.49 -14.89
CA GLY A 14 -14.38 -1.07 -13.89
C GLY A 14 -13.08 -1.60 -14.52
N LYS A 15 -13.12 -1.99 -15.80
CA LYS A 15 -11.96 -2.38 -16.61
C LYS A 15 -11.00 -1.23 -16.95
N ILE A 16 -11.43 0.03 -16.88
CA ILE A 16 -10.62 1.20 -17.25
C ILE A 16 -9.56 1.49 -16.19
N LEU A 17 -9.91 1.40 -14.91
CA LEU A 17 -8.96 1.51 -13.80
C LEU A 17 -8.11 0.24 -13.66
N GLN A 18 -8.71 -0.92 -13.94
CA GLN A 18 -8.09 -2.24 -13.79
C GLN A 18 -6.88 -2.48 -14.71
N ARG A 19 -6.78 -1.81 -15.87
CA ARG A 19 -5.84 -2.21 -16.93
C ARG A 19 -4.42 -1.65 -16.81
N PHE A 20 -4.18 -0.56 -16.08
CA PHE A 20 -2.83 0.05 -16.03
C PHE A 20 -2.20 0.11 -14.62
N SER A 21 -2.96 0.39 -13.56
CA SER A 21 -2.37 0.51 -12.20
C SER A 21 -2.40 -0.81 -11.42
N PHE A 22 -3.50 -1.57 -11.53
CA PHE A 22 -3.71 -2.79 -10.74
C PHE A 22 -2.88 -3.99 -11.21
N THR A 23 -2.71 -4.16 -12.51
CA THR A 23 -1.83 -5.22 -13.04
C THR A 23 -0.40 -5.01 -12.55
N HIS A 24 0.07 -3.76 -12.52
CA HIS A 24 1.40 -3.44 -12.02
C HIS A 24 1.53 -3.71 -10.52
N LEU A 25 0.56 -3.27 -9.71
CA LEU A 25 0.55 -3.58 -8.28
C LEU A 25 0.54 -5.09 -8.03
N ASN A 26 -0.33 -5.85 -8.70
CA ASN A 26 -0.40 -7.31 -8.54
C ASN A 26 0.95 -7.98 -8.84
N LEU A 27 1.69 -7.51 -9.84
CA LEU A 27 3.05 -7.99 -10.12
C LEU A 27 4.09 -7.56 -9.07
N GLN A 28 3.85 -6.48 -8.34
CA GLN A 28 4.70 -6.11 -7.21
C GLN A 28 4.39 -6.95 -5.96
N LEU A 29 3.14 -7.35 -5.78
CA LEU A 29 2.69 -8.21 -4.67
C LEU A 29 2.95 -9.69 -4.92
N GLN A 30 3.10 -10.10 -6.17
CA GLN A 30 3.25 -11.51 -6.56
C GLN A 30 4.56 -11.72 -7.33
N GLY A 31 5.27 -12.78 -6.99
CA GLY A 31 6.50 -13.15 -7.67
C GLY A 31 7.46 -13.85 -6.74
N LYS A 32 8.49 -14.47 -7.31
CA LYS A 32 9.65 -14.92 -6.54
C LYS A 32 10.46 -13.68 -6.14
N ASP A 33 11.13 -13.76 -4.99
CA ASP A 33 12.04 -12.72 -4.48
C ASP A 33 11.37 -11.41 -4.06
N LYS A 34 10.08 -11.42 -3.68
CA LYS A 34 9.41 -10.27 -3.05
C LYS A 34 9.45 -10.39 -1.53
N THR A 35 10.07 -9.40 -0.88
CA THR A 35 10.09 -9.30 0.58
C THR A 35 8.82 -8.64 1.09
N ILE A 36 8.55 -8.80 2.39
CA ILE A 36 7.44 -8.08 3.05
C ILE A 36 7.66 -6.56 2.94
N CYS A 37 8.91 -6.08 3.01
CA CYS A 37 9.26 -4.67 2.78
C CYS A 37 8.79 -4.17 1.41
N ASP A 38 9.03 -4.96 0.36
CA ASP A 38 8.63 -4.62 -1.01
C ASP A 38 7.11 -4.53 -1.12
N MET A 39 6.40 -5.47 -0.50
CA MET A 39 4.93 -5.52 -0.52
C MET A 39 4.34 -4.32 0.22
N ILE A 40 4.80 -4.02 1.43
CA ILE A 40 4.37 -2.85 2.22
C ILE A 40 4.61 -1.57 1.42
N SER A 41 5.82 -1.41 0.87
CA SER A 41 6.19 -0.24 0.06
C SER A 41 5.29 -0.09 -1.18
N ALA A 42 5.03 -1.19 -1.88
CA ALA A 42 4.16 -1.20 -3.06
C ALA A 42 2.73 -0.76 -2.73
N VAL A 43 2.15 -1.29 -1.65
CA VAL A 43 0.81 -0.93 -1.19
C VAL A 43 0.75 0.53 -0.74
N LYS A 44 1.70 1.00 0.08
CA LYS A 44 1.75 2.42 0.52
C LYS A 44 1.87 3.36 -0.67
N ALA A 45 2.75 3.06 -1.62
CA ALA A 45 2.89 3.85 -2.85
C ALA A 45 1.60 3.86 -3.68
N PHE A 46 0.87 2.74 -3.74
CA PHE A 46 -0.40 2.67 -4.44
C PHE A 46 -1.50 3.47 -3.73
N LYS A 47 -1.63 3.36 -2.40
CA LYS A 47 -2.54 4.16 -1.57
C LYS A 47 -2.30 5.66 -1.79
N ALA A 48 -1.04 6.10 -1.78
CA ALA A 48 -0.67 7.49 -2.06
C ALA A 48 -1.08 7.93 -3.48
N LYS A 49 -0.89 7.08 -4.49
CA LYS A 49 -1.37 7.35 -5.87
C LYS A 49 -2.89 7.48 -5.93
N LEU A 50 -3.64 6.63 -5.23
CA LEU A 50 -5.10 6.72 -5.16
C LEU A 50 -5.55 8.06 -4.55
N GLN A 51 -4.95 8.46 -3.44
CA GLN A 51 -5.22 9.75 -2.80
C GLN A 51 -4.91 10.92 -3.73
N PHE A 52 -3.76 10.89 -4.41
CA PHE A 52 -3.41 11.88 -5.41
C PHE A 52 -4.46 11.95 -6.54
N TYR A 53 -4.86 10.80 -7.10
CA TYR A 53 -5.88 10.77 -8.15
C TYR A 53 -7.23 11.32 -7.65
N LEU A 54 -7.64 11.00 -6.43
CA LEU A 54 -8.85 11.54 -5.83
C LEU A 54 -8.80 13.08 -5.76
N GLN A 55 -7.68 13.66 -5.35
CA GLN A 55 -7.50 15.12 -5.33
C GLN A 55 -7.56 15.71 -6.75
N GLN A 56 -6.97 15.05 -7.73
CA GLN A 56 -7.02 15.50 -9.12
C GLN A 56 -8.46 15.50 -9.65
N VAL A 57 -9.24 14.46 -9.37
CA VAL A 57 -10.66 14.38 -9.76
C VAL A 57 -11.48 15.46 -9.05
N LYS A 58 -11.28 15.69 -7.74
CA LYS A 58 -11.93 16.79 -6.99
C LYS A 58 -11.65 18.16 -7.62
N ASN A 59 -10.44 18.35 -8.13
CA ASN A 59 -10.01 19.56 -8.85
C ASN A 59 -10.44 19.59 -10.33
N LYS A 60 -11.34 18.69 -10.74
CA LYS A 60 -11.83 18.55 -12.13
C LYS A 60 -10.74 18.26 -13.16
N ARG A 61 -9.65 17.61 -12.75
CA ARG A 61 -8.52 17.22 -13.61
C ARG A 61 -8.55 15.73 -13.88
N LEU A 62 -8.91 15.35 -15.11
CA LEU A 62 -9.03 13.96 -15.54
C LEU A 62 -7.85 13.45 -16.39
N GLN A 63 -6.72 14.16 -16.38
CA GLN A 63 -5.53 13.83 -17.20
C GLN A 63 -4.96 12.42 -16.96
N HIS A 64 -5.16 11.86 -15.76
CA HIS A 64 -4.73 10.50 -15.40
C HIS A 64 -5.75 9.42 -15.78
N PHE A 65 -6.90 9.82 -16.35
CA PHE A 65 -7.99 8.96 -16.78
C PHE A 65 -8.30 9.19 -18.26
N PRO A 66 -7.34 8.93 -19.17
CA PRO A 66 -7.49 9.26 -20.59
C PRO A 66 -8.70 8.58 -21.24
N SER A 67 -9.08 7.39 -20.79
CA SER A 67 -10.29 6.70 -21.26
C SER A 67 -11.57 7.42 -20.83
N VAL A 68 -11.60 8.05 -19.65
CA VAL A 68 -12.72 8.89 -19.20
C VAL A 68 -12.77 10.17 -20.03
N GLY A 69 -11.61 10.80 -20.29
CA GLY A 69 -11.51 11.95 -21.19
C GLY A 69 -12.06 11.67 -22.59
N LYS A 70 -11.57 10.61 -23.25
CA LYS A 70 -12.06 10.17 -24.58
C LYS A 70 -13.56 9.87 -24.60
N MET A 71 -14.09 9.31 -23.50
CA MET A 71 -15.51 9.02 -23.37
C MET A 71 -16.35 10.29 -23.33
N LEU A 72 -15.92 11.30 -22.55
CA LEU A 72 -16.57 12.60 -22.45
C LEU A 72 -16.55 13.34 -23.80
N GLU A 73 -15.42 13.31 -24.50
CA GLU A 73 -15.26 13.89 -25.85
C GLU A 73 -16.22 13.23 -26.86
N SER A 74 -16.36 11.90 -26.80
CA SER A 74 -17.24 11.14 -27.71
C SER A 74 -18.73 11.32 -27.42
N HIS A 75 -19.09 11.86 -26.25
CA HIS A 75 -20.47 12.03 -25.80
C HIS A 75 -20.67 13.41 -25.17
N ALA A 76 -20.41 14.48 -25.95
CA ALA A 76 -20.46 15.87 -25.49
C ALA A 76 -21.77 16.27 -24.75
N GLY A 77 -22.90 15.61 -25.03
CA GLY A 77 -24.18 15.80 -24.32
C GLY A 77 -24.36 15.00 -23.02
N ALA A 78 -23.52 13.98 -22.76
CA ALA A 78 -23.62 13.12 -21.58
C ALA A 78 -22.94 13.71 -20.34
N VAL A 79 -22.08 14.73 -20.51
CA VAL A 79 -21.38 15.42 -19.41
C VAL A 79 -22.37 16.08 -18.44
N HIS A 80 -23.51 16.54 -18.92
CA HIS A 80 -24.59 17.10 -18.10
C HIS A 80 -25.51 16.04 -17.46
N VAL A 81 -25.51 14.81 -17.96
CA VAL A 81 -26.40 13.72 -17.51
C VAL A 81 -25.68 12.79 -16.52
N LEU A 82 -24.37 12.66 -16.64
CA LEU A 82 -23.53 11.83 -15.77
C LEU A 82 -22.60 12.74 -14.98
N ASP A 83 -22.78 12.74 -13.66
CA ASP A 83 -21.84 13.38 -12.74
C ASP A 83 -20.56 12.53 -12.63
N VAL A 84 -19.77 12.54 -13.70
CA VAL A 84 -18.57 11.71 -13.86
C VAL A 84 -17.54 12.01 -12.78
N HIS A 85 -17.46 13.28 -12.33
CA HIS A 85 -16.56 13.66 -11.26
C HIS A 85 -16.97 13.02 -9.93
N ASN A 86 -18.24 13.14 -9.54
CA ASN A 86 -18.71 12.51 -8.30
C ASN A 86 -18.61 10.98 -8.37
N TYR A 87 -18.94 10.36 -9.51
CA TYR A 87 -18.73 8.93 -9.66
C TYR A 87 -17.26 8.52 -9.49
N CYS A 88 -16.33 9.23 -10.13
CA CYS A 88 -14.91 8.92 -10.02
C CYS A 88 -14.41 9.14 -8.58
N CYS A 89 -14.88 10.19 -7.90
CA CYS A 89 -14.60 10.42 -6.48
C CYS A 89 -15.10 9.27 -5.61
N ASP A 90 -16.35 8.84 -5.78
CA ASP A 90 -16.94 7.74 -5.02
C ASP A 90 -16.18 6.42 -5.25
N LEU A 91 -15.82 6.13 -6.51
CA LEU A 91 -15.09 4.93 -6.88
C LEU A 91 -13.69 4.91 -6.26
N LEU A 92 -12.96 6.02 -6.36
CA LEU A 92 -11.61 6.13 -5.78
C LEU A 92 -11.64 6.10 -4.25
N SER A 93 -12.67 6.68 -3.63
CA SER A 93 -12.82 6.68 -2.16
C SER A 93 -13.14 5.29 -1.64
N LYS A 94 -14.10 4.58 -2.26
CA LYS A 94 -14.41 3.18 -1.92
C LYS A 94 -13.20 2.28 -2.11
N LEU A 95 -12.49 2.44 -3.23
CA LEU A 95 -11.29 1.67 -3.49
C LEU A 95 -10.17 1.96 -2.48
N GLY A 96 -9.98 3.22 -2.10
CA GLY A 96 -9.05 3.58 -1.04
C GLY A 96 -9.38 2.85 0.26
N GLN A 97 -10.66 2.85 0.65
CA GLN A 97 -11.12 2.15 1.85
C GLN A 97 -10.88 0.64 1.78
N GLU A 98 -11.18 0.00 0.65
CA GLU A 98 -10.90 -1.44 0.46
C GLU A 98 -9.41 -1.77 0.63
N PHE A 99 -8.51 -0.84 0.31
CA PHE A 99 -7.07 -1.00 0.53
C PHE A 99 -6.67 -0.78 1.99
N GLU A 100 -7.28 0.18 2.68
CA GLU A 100 -7.11 0.35 4.12
C GLU A 100 -7.55 -0.93 4.85
N ASP A 101 -8.74 -1.45 4.53
CA ASP A 101 -9.32 -2.59 5.21
C ASP A 101 -8.54 -3.89 4.93
N ARG A 102 -8.10 -4.09 3.67
CA ARG A 102 -7.40 -5.31 3.25
C ARG A 102 -5.96 -5.39 3.75
N PHE A 103 -5.29 -4.26 3.91
CA PHE A 103 -3.86 -4.18 4.25
C PHE A 103 -3.64 -3.44 5.57
N ASN A 104 -4.61 -3.48 6.49
CA ASN A 104 -4.48 -2.84 7.82
C ASN A 104 -3.40 -3.49 8.70
N ASP A 105 -3.03 -4.73 8.37
CA ASP A 105 -1.97 -5.49 9.01
C ASP A 105 -0.59 -4.98 8.63
N PHE A 106 -0.45 -4.32 7.47
CA PHE A 106 0.82 -3.74 7.04
C PHE A 106 1.28 -2.62 7.97
N ASP A 107 0.35 -1.84 8.51
CA ASP A 107 0.68 -0.79 9.48
C ASP A 107 1.19 -1.39 10.82
N LYS A 108 0.77 -2.62 11.16
CA LYS A 108 1.27 -3.37 12.33
C LYS A 108 2.59 -4.09 12.04
N LEU A 109 2.80 -4.52 10.79
CA LEU A 109 4.02 -5.18 10.34
C LEU A 109 5.17 -4.20 10.14
N GLU A 110 4.89 -2.97 9.74
CA GLU A 110 5.89 -1.99 9.36
C GLU A 110 6.96 -1.76 10.45
N PRO A 111 6.62 -1.53 11.73
CA PRO A 111 7.63 -1.39 12.79
C PRO A 111 8.53 -2.63 12.94
N CYS A 112 7.98 -3.83 12.75
CA CYS A 112 8.74 -5.08 12.81
C CYS A 112 9.71 -5.19 11.63
N VAL A 113 9.23 -4.84 10.44
CA VAL A 113 10.01 -4.89 9.21
C VAL A 113 11.12 -3.84 9.20
N GLU A 114 10.82 -2.63 9.68
CA GLU A 114 11.80 -1.56 9.90
C GLU A 114 12.89 -2.02 10.87
N PHE A 115 12.52 -2.61 12.01
CA PHE A 115 13.48 -3.20 12.94
C PHE A 115 14.35 -4.28 12.28
N ILE A 116 13.77 -5.19 11.50
CA ILE A 116 14.56 -6.22 10.80
C ILE A 116 15.54 -5.61 9.81
N ALA A 117 15.14 -4.53 9.13
CA ALA A 117 15.99 -3.82 8.18
C ALA A 117 17.09 -2.99 8.87
N ASN A 118 16.81 -2.47 10.07
CA ASN A 118 17.77 -1.71 10.88
C ASN A 118 17.60 -2.00 12.38
N PRO A 119 18.24 -3.07 12.89
CA PRO A 119 18.05 -3.53 14.27
C PRO A 119 18.62 -2.58 15.34
N LEU A 120 19.42 -1.59 14.92
CA LEU A 120 20.06 -0.61 15.79
C LEU A 120 19.26 0.70 15.91
N MET A 121 18.12 0.82 15.25
CA MET A 121 17.23 1.97 15.45
C MET A 121 16.75 2.01 16.91
N GLU A 122 16.50 3.22 17.42
CA GLU A 122 15.73 3.36 18.65
C GLU A 122 14.34 2.80 18.42
N ILE A 123 13.89 1.95 19.33
CA ILE A 123 12.54 1.40 19.30
C ILE A 123 11.84 1.75 20.61
N ASP A 124 10.53 1.98 20.53
CA ASP A 124 9.70 1.96 21.71
C ASP A 124 9.48 0.51 22.14
N MET A 125 10.10 0.15 23.26
CA MET A 125 10.01 -1.17 23.87
C MET A 125 8.61 -1.45 24.46
N GLY A 126 7.72 -0.46 24.55
CA GLY A 126 6.32 -0.67 24.90
C GLY A 126 5.46 -1.10 23.71
N GLU A 127 5.74 -0.59 22.50
CA GLU A 127 4.88 -0.83 21.32
C GLU A 127 5.32 -2.03 20.48
N ILE A 128 6.62 -2.16 20.20
CA ILE A 128 7.11 -3.19 19.26
C ILE A 128 7.02 -4.61 19.83
N PRO A 129 7.42 -4.91 21.08
CA PRO A 129 7.32 -6.25 21.65
C PRO A 129 5.88 -6.76 21.78
N GLU A 130 4.93 -5.90 22.16
CA GLU A 130 3.50 -6.25 22.23
C GLU A 130 2.93 -6.58 20.85
N GLN A 131 3.20 -5.73 19.85
CA GLN A 131 2.80 -6.01 18.46
C GLN A 131 3.45 -7.30 17.93
N LYS A 132 4.71 -7.57 18.26
CA LYS A 132 5.42 -8.80 17.87
C LYS A 132 4.83 -10.06 18.50
N ALA A 133 4.45 -10.01 19.78
CA ALA A 133 3.88 -11.15 20.50
C ALA A 133 2.53 -11.57 19.88
N GLU A 134 1.66 -10.61 19.54
CA GLU A 134 0.40 -10.90 18.84
C GLU A 134 0.60 -11.41 17.41
N LEU A 135 1.53 -10.80 16.67
CA LEU A 135 1.66 -11.05 15.24
C LEU A 135 2.45 -12.33 14.89
N PHE A 136 3.43 -12.67 15.71
CA PHE A 136 4.37 -13.77 15.44
C PHE A 136 4.34 -14.89 16.50
N SER A 137 3.51 -14.77 17.55
CA SER A 137 3.42 -15.76 18.63
C SER A 137 4.79 -16.11 19.26
N VAL A 138 5.65 -15.11 19.42
CA VAL A 138 7.00 -15.27 20.00
C VAL A 138 6.99 -14.97 21.49
N ASN A 139 7.91 -15.62 22.21
CA ASN A 139 8.22 -15.29 23.61
C ASN A 139 8.65 -13.81 23.73
N PRO A 140 8.61 -13.21 24.93
CA PRO A 140 9.12 -11.85 25.14
C PRO A 140 10.57 -11.74 24.64
N VAL A 141 10.83 -10.88 23.66
CA VAL A 141 12.15 -10.69 23.00
C VAL A 141 12.89 -9.42 23.47
N GLU A 142 12.39 -8.79 24.52
CA GLU A 142 12.84 -7.46 24.98
C GLU A 142 14.33 -7.46 25.36
N MET A 143 14.76 -8.50 26.06
CA MET A 143 16.14 -8.61 26.56
C MET A 143 17.11 -8.86 25.40
N GLU A 144 16.73 -9.70 24.45
CA GLU A 144 17.46 -10.00 23.23
C GLU A 144 17.64 -8.75 22.38
N VAL A 145 16.58 -7.95 22.21
CA VAL A 145 16.66 -6.70 21.47
C VAL A 145 17.58 -5.70 22.18
N LYS A 146 17.50 -5.56 23.50
CA LYS A 146 18.43 -4.72 24.28
C LYS A 146 19.88 -5.18 24.14
N ASN A 147 20.12 -6.49 24.12
CA ASN A 147 21.47 -7.04 23.95
C ASN A 147 22.02 -6.66 22.57
N ILE A 148 21.24 -6.86 21.51
CA ILE A 148 21.61 -6.50 20.14
C ILE A 148 21.91 -4.99 20.04
N GLN A 149 21.02 -4.14 20.57
CA GLN A 149 21.15 -2.69 20.54
C GLN A 149 22.29 -2.14 21.39
N ASN A 150 22.85 -2.91 22.32
CA ASN A 150 24.00 -2.51 23.14
C ASN A 150 25.31 -3.21 22.73
N HIS A 151 25.26 -4.11 21.75
CA HIS A 151 26.43 -4.85 21.32
C HIS A 151 27.43 -3.94 20.59
N VAL A 152 28.59 -3.71 21.21
CA VAL A 152 29.60 -2.73 20.76
C VAL A 152 30.11 -3.02 19.35
N GLN A 153 30.37 -4.27 19.01
CA GLN A 153 30.88 -4.65 17.69
C GLN A 153 29.81 -4.51 16.59
N LEU A 154 28.54 -4.79 16.92
CA LEU A 154 27.46 -4.68 15.95
C LEU A 154 27.20 -3.20 15.60
N LYS A 155 27.39 -2.28 16.56
CA LYS A 155 27.32 -0.84 16.33
C LYS A 155 28.40 -0.31 15.39
N SER A 156 29.57 -0.93 15.38
CA SER A 156 30.67 -0.51 14.50
C SER A 156 30.54 -1.01 13.07
N GLU A 157 29.61 -1.94 12.79
CA GLU A 157 29.44 -2.55 11.48
C GLU A 157 28.16 -2.08 10.78
N HIS A 158 28.31 -1.23 9.76
CA HIS A 158 27.22 -0.88 8.84
C HIS A 158 27.11 -1.95 7.74
N SER A 159 26.60 -3.12 8.08
CA SER A 159 26.51 -4.26 7.16
C SER A 159 25.07 -4.57 6.76
N GLN A 160 24.82 -4.72 5.45
CA GLN A 160 23.58 -5.32 4.91
C GLN A 160 23.42 -6.80 5.31
N HIS A 161 24.43 -7.38 5.95
CA HIS A 161 24.44 -8.74 6.45
C HIS A 161 24.47 -8.79 7.98
N PHE A 162 23.96 -7.74 8.66
CA PHE A 162 23.89 -7.65 10.11
C PHE A 162 23.51 -8.97 10.78
N TRP A 163 22.44 -9.61 10.31
CA TRP A 163 21.93 -10.86 10.87
C TRP A 163 22.87 -12.07 10.75
N ARG A 164 23.91 -12.01 9.91
CA ARG A 164 24.96 -13.05 9.85
C ARG A 164 25.98 -12.92 10.98
N LEU A 165 26.01 -11.78 11.66
CA LEU A 165 26.94 -11.45 12.74
C LEU A 165 26.32 -11.71 14.12
N VAL A 166 25.00 -11.93 14.16
CA VAL A 166 24.28 -12.30 15.37
C VAL A 166 24.43 -13.81 15.56
N ASP A 167 24.98 -14.21 16.71
CA ASP A 167 25.21 -15.62 17.04
C ASP A 167 23.88 -16.38 17.18
N PRO A 168 23.66 -17.49 16.46
CA PRO A 168 22.40 -18.23 16.51
C PRO A 168 22.14 -18.99 17.82
N GLU A 169 23.07 -19.06 18.77
CA GLU A 169 22.90 -19.81 20.04
C GLU A 169 22.17 -19.06 21.18
N HIS A 170 21.35 -18.05 20.88
CA HIS A 170 20.42 -17.44 21.84
C HIS A 170 18.97 -17.51 21.34
#